data_AF-A0A0A8GX29-F1
#
_entry.id   AF-A0A0A8GX29-F1
#
_cell.length_a   1.000
_cell.length_b   1.000
_cell.length_c   1.000
_cell.angle_alpha   90.00
_cell.angle_beta   90.00
_cell.angle_gamma   90.00
#
_symmetry.space_group_name_H-M   'P 1'
#
loop_
_entity.id
_entity.type
_entity.pdbx_description
1 polymer ?
#
loop_
_entity_poly.entity_id
_entity_poly.type
_entity_poly.pdbx_seq_one_letter_code
_entity_poly.pdbx_strand_id
1 'polypeptide(L)'
;MKNLEYYLNLPYEIIIKKLSDEDGGGYFARYKDFPYIMGDGDTQIQALEDAKEAFKCAISLMLEKGDYIKEPLNEESKVRINITLPKSLVEAIDQVSNNRSKFLADVAFRALR
;
A
#
# COMPACT_ATOMS: atom_id res chain seq x y z
N MET A 1 -5.82 19.97 -2.78
CA MET A 1 -5.10 19.61 -1.54
C MET A 1 -5.58 18.23 -1.10
N LYS A 2 -4.69 17.37 -0.62
CA LYS A 2 -5.07 16.08 -0.03
C LYS A 2 -5.69 16.37 1.35
N ASN A 3 -6.89 15.86 1.62
CA ASN A 3 -7.65 16.10 2.86
C ASN A 3 -7.87 14.78 3.61
N LEU A 4 -8.50 14.83 4.79
CA LEU A 4 -8.77 13.65 5.60
C LEU A 4 -9.52 12.57 4.81
N GLU A 5 -10.60 12.97 4.13
CA GLU A 5 -11.44 12.07 3.34
C GLU A 5 -10.66 11.35 2.23
N TYR A 6 -9.73 12.06 1.57
CA TYR A 6 -8.86 11.46 0.55
C TYR A 6 -8.06 10.27 1.13
N TYR A 7 -7.41 10.44 2.27
CA TYR A 7 -6.60 9.38 2.88
C TYR A 7 -7.46 8.26 3.46
N LEU A 8 -8.63 8.56 4.03
CA LEU A 8 -9.54 7.52 4.56
C LEU A 8 -10.08 6.58 3.47
N ASN A 9 -10.13 7.04 2.22
CA ASN A 9 -10.60 6.25 1.07
C ASN A 9 -9.48 5.53 0.31
N LEU A 10 -8.21 5.70 0.69
CA LEU A 10 -7.11 4.95 0.08
C LEU A 10 -7.13 3.48 0.53
N PRO A 11 -6.67 2.54 -0.32
CA PRO A 11 -6.71 1.11 -0.05
C PRO A 11 -5.59 0.68 0.92
N TYR A 12 -5.61 1.21 2.14
CA TYR A 12 -4.66 0.81 3.18
C TYR A 12 -4.95 -0.60 3.68
N GLU A 13 -3.89 -1.40 3.80
CA GLU A 13 -3.99 -2.76 4.33
C GLU A 13 -4.00 -2.74 5.87
N ILE A 14 -4.98 -3.45 6.44
CA ILE A 14 -5.09 -3.68 7.88
C ILE A 14 -4.83 -5.16 8.15
N ILE A 15 -3.90 -5.44 9.06
CA ILE A 15 -3.54 -6.79 9.49
C ILE A 15 -4.26 -7.07 10.80
N ILE A 16 -5.13 -8.09 10.81
CA ILE A 16 -5.83 -8.57 12.01
C ILE A 16 -5.19 -9.87 12.49
N LYS A 17 -4.94 -9.98 13.79
CA LYS A 17 -4.41 -11.17 14.44
C LYS A 17 -5.23 -11.51 15.67
N LYS A 18 -5.47 -12.80 15.91
CA LYS A 18 -5.98 -13.27 17.19
C LYS A 18 -4.84 -13.27 18.20
N LEU A 19 -5.07 -12.74 19.39
CA LEU A 19 -4.11 -12.77 20.47
C LEU A 19 -4.27 -14.05 21.30
N SER A 20 -3.18 -14.50 21.91
CA SER A 20 -3.23 -15.58 22.89
C SER A 20 -3.84 -15.08 24.20
N ASP A 21 -4.35 -15.98 25.04
CA ASP A 21 -4.87 -15.59 26.36
C ASP A 21 -3.78 -14.96 27.24
N GLU A 22 -2.51 -15.33 27.04
CA GLU A 22 -1.35 -14.74 27.73
C GLU A 22 -1.07 -13.29 27.29
N ASP A 23 -1.39 -12.97 26.04
CA ASP A 23 -1.25 -11.62 25.45
C ASP A 23 -2.50 -10.74 25.66
N GLY A 24 -3.43 -11.16 26.52
CA GLY A 24 -4.68 -10.44 26.84
C GLY A 24 -5.93 -10.95 26.11
N GLY A 25 -5.80 -11.95 25.23
CA GLY A 25 -6.91 -12.52 24.48
C GLY A 25 -7.49 -11.57 23.43
N GLY A 26 -8.59 -11.98 22.79
CA GLY A 26 -9.28 -11.16 21.78
C GLY A 26 -8.51 -11.03 20.46
N TYR A 27 -8.61 -9.86 19.84
CA TYR A 27 -8.07 -9.54 18.52
C TYR A 27 -7.33 -8.22 18.53
N PHE A 28 -6.29 -8.17 17.71
CA PHE A 28 -5.45 -7.01 17.48
C PHE A 28 -5.47 -6.67 16.00
N ALA A 29 -5.67 -5.39 15.67
CA ALA A 29 -5.63 -4.87 14.32
C ALA A 29 -4.61 -3.73 14.21
N ARG A 30 -3.88 -3.66 13.09
CA ARG A 30 -2.98 -2.55 12.81
C ARG A 30 -2.85 -2.26 11.33
N TYR A 31 -2.52 -1.02 10.99
CA TYR A 31 -2.19 -0.64 9.63
C TYR A 31 -0.80 -1.17 9.25
N LYS A 32 -0.66 -1.75 8.05
CA LYS A 32 0.61 -2.29 7.55
C LYS A 32 1.66 -1.21 7.39
N ASP A 33 1.26 -0.08 6.79
CA ASP A 33 2.12 1.07 6.54
C ASP A 33 2.34 1.97 7.76
N PHE A 34 1.48 1.84 8.77
CA PHE A 34 1.53 2.57 10.02
C PHE A 34 1.46 1.60 11.21
N PRO A 35 2.55 0.86 11.53
CA PRO A 35 2.51 -0.17 12.57
C PRO A 35 2.16 0.35 13.97
N TYR A 36 2.29 1.65 14.20
CA TYR A 36 1.95 2.35 15.44
C TYR A 36 0.47 2.78 15.53
N ILE A 37 -0.29 2.65 14.44
CA ILE A 37 -1.73 2.85 14.43
C ILE A 37 -2.38 1.47 14.54
N MET A 38 -2.99 1.25 15.70
CA MET A 38 -3.49 -0.04 16.11
C MET A 38 -4.79 0.12 16.89
N GLY A 39 -5.52 -0.98 16.98
CA GLY A 39 -6.70 -1.11 17.82
C GLY A 39 -6.89 -2.55 18.27
N ASP A 40 -7.66 -2.74 19.33
CA ASP A 40 -7.94 -4.02 19.95
C ASP A 40 -9.44 -4.23 20.17
N GLY A 41 -9.82 -5.47 20.45
CA GLY A 41 -11.19 -5.79 20.79
C GLY A 41 -11.44 -7.28 20.95
N ASP A 42 -12.54 -7.64 21.61
CA ASP A 42 -12.92 -9.03 21.84
C ASP A 42 -13.26 -9.78 20.54
N THR A 43 -13.60 -9.03 19.48
CA THR A 43 -13.90 -9.55 18.15
C THR A 43 -13.06 -8.90 17.06
N GLN A 44 -12.93 -9.59 15.92
CA GLN A 44 -12.26 -9.05 14.73
C GLN A 44 -12.84 -7.70 14.26
N ILE A 45 -14.16 -7.55 14.38
CA ILE A 45 -14.87 -6.34 13.95
C ILE A 45 -14.54 -5.18 14.88
N GLN A 46 -14.57 -5.39 16.21
CA GLN A 46 -14.24 -4.35 17.18
C GLN A 46 -12.80 -3.85 17.00
N ALA A 47 -11.82 -4.77 16.90
CA ALA A 47 -10.43 -4.40 16.68
C ALA A 47 -10.26 -3.60 15.36
N LEU A 48 -10.99 -3.97 14.31
CA LEU A 48 -10.98 -3.26 13.03
C LEU A 48 -11.57 -1.85 13.13
N GLU A 49 -12.70 -1.69 13.83
CA GLU A 49 -13.35 -0.38 14.03
C GLU A 49 -12.47 0.55 14.85
N ASP A 50 -11.90 0.05 15.95
CA ASP A 50 -11.00 0.79 16.81
C ASP A 50 -9.74 1.25 16.07
N ALA A 51 -9.10 0.36 15.31
CA ALA A 51 -7.95 0.71 14.48
C ALA A 51 -8.27 1.79 13.43
N LYS A 52 -9.48 1.75 12.83
CA LYS A 52 -9.93 2.78 11.87
C LYS A 52 -10.17 4.13 12.54
N GLU A 53 -10.70 4.14 13.76
CA GLU A 53 -10.87 5.37 14.54
C GLU A 53 -9.51 5.98 14.90
N ALA A 54 -8.58 5.16 15.39
CA ALA A 54 -7.19 5.57 15.66
C ALA A 54 -6.52 6.14 14.40
N PHE A 55 -6.75 5.54 13.24
CA PHE A 55 -6.23 6.02 11.95
C PHE A 55 -6.81 7.39 11.58
N LYS A 56 -8.12 7.59 11.73
CA LYS A 56 -8.76 8.89 11.46
C LYS A 56 -8.17 9.99 12.33
N CYS A 57 -7.97 9.74 13.63
CA CYS A 57 -7.34 10.68 14.55
C CYS A 57 -5.89 10.99 14.14
N ALA A 58 -5.09 9.97 13.84
CA ALA A 58 -3.68 10.13 13.45
C ALA A 58 -3.53 10.95 12.17
N ILE A 59 -4.31 10.66 11.13
CA ILE A 59 -4.27 11.37 9.85
C ILE A 59 -4.70 12.83 10.02
N SER A 60 -5.72 13.09 10.85
CA SER A 60 -6.17 14.46 11.13
C SER A 60 -5.06 15.29 11.77
N LEU A 61 -4.32 14.71 12.72
CA LEU A 61 -3.19 15.38 13.37
C LEU A 61 -2.00 15.60 12.42
N MET A 62 -1.66 14.59 11.60
CA MET A 62 -0.58 14.70 10.62
C MET A 62 -0.88 15.80 9.58
N LEU A 63 -2.13 15.90 9.13
CA LEU A 63 -2.58 16.96 8.23
C LEU A 63 -2.45 18.36 8.87
N GLU A 64 -2.85 18.50 10.13
CA GLU A 64 -2.75 19.77 10.87
C GLU A 64 -1.28 20.22 11.02
N LYS A 65 -0.38 19.28 11.30
CA LYS A 65 1.06 19.54 11.46
C LYS A 65 1.80 19.71 10.13
N GLY A 66 1.17 19.38 9.01
CA GLY A 66 1.83 19.35 7.70
C GLY A 66 2.83 18.20 7.55
N ASP A 67 2.66 17.14 8.33
CA ASP A 67 3.51 15.95 8.28
C ASP A 67 3.30 15.19 6.96
N TYR A 68 4.34 14.48 6.52
CA TYR A 68 4.23 13.57 5.39
C TYR A 68 3.41 12.33 5.76
N ILE A 69 2.36 12.05 5.00
CA ILE A 69 1.53 10.85 5.14
C ILE A 69 1.88 9.87 4.03
N LYS A 70 2.32 8.68 4.42
CA LYS A 70 2.67 7.60 3.49
C LYS A 70 1.41 7.01 2.86
N GLU A 71 1.28 7.08 1.54
CA GLU A 71 0.21 6.43 0.79
C GLU A 71 0.49 4.92 0.65
N PRO A 72 -0.56 4.07 0.55
CA PRO A 72 -0.36 2.66 0.36
C PRO A 72 0.29 2.42 -1.00
N LEU A 73 1.19 1.44 -1.07
CA LEU A 73 1.78 1.04 -2.34
C LEU A 73 0.67 0.50 -3.22
N ASN A 74 0.25 1.29 -4.21
CA ASN A 74 -0.63 0.80 -5.25
C ASN A 74 0.21 -0.17 -6.10
N GLU A 75 -0.07 -1.47 -6.06
CA GLU A 75 0.61 -2.46 -6.90
C GLU A 75 0.41 -2.17 -8.40
N GLU A 76 -0.61 -1.38 -8.75
CA GLU A 76 -0.81 -0.88 -10.11
C GLU A 76 -0.04 0.41 -10.44
N SER A 77 0.67 1.00 -9.46
CA SER A 77 1.43 2.22 -9.71
C SER A 77 2.62 1.94 -10.63
N LYS A 78 2.51 2.45 -11.86
CA LYS A 78 3.57 2.37 -12.86
C LYS A 78 4.49 3.56 -12.69
N VAL A 79 5.76 3.30 -12.43
CA VAL A 79 6.79 4.34 -12.42
C VAL A 79 7.34 4.50 -13.84
N ARG A 80 7.38 5.74 -14.33
CA ARG A 80 8.05 6.05 -15.60
C ARG A 80 9.56 6.11 -15.36
N ILE A 81 10.29 5.21 -16.00
CA ILE A 81 11.76 5.20 -16.02
C ILE A 81 12.28 5.63 -17.38
N ASN A 82 13.44 6.30 -17.41
CA ASN A 82 14.16 6.59 -18.64
C ASN A 82 15.36 5.64 -18.73
N ILE A 83 15.45 4.88 -19.82
CA ILE A 83 16.52 3.90 -20.06
C ILE A 83 17.02 4.03 -21.50
N THR A 84 18.27 3.63 -21.72
CA THR A 84 18.88 3.56 -23.07
C THR A 84 18.94 2.10 -23.51
N LEU A 85 18.46 1.80 -24.72
CA LEU A 85 18.48 0.48 -25.34
C LEU A 85 19.05 0.57 -26.77
N PRO A 86 19.66 -0.49 -27.30
CA PRO A 86 20.07 -0.53 -28.70
C PRO A 86 18.89 -0.28 -29.64
N LYS A 87 19.11 0.53 -30.69
CA LYS A 87 18.06 0.88 -31.68
C LYS A 87 17.39 -0.36 -32.28
N SER A 88 18.20 -1.33 -32.72
CA SER A 88 17.71 -2.58 -33.31
C SER A 88 16.83 -3.39 -32.36
N LEU A 89 17.10 -3.33 -31.04
CA LEU A 89 16.28 -4.02 -30.05
C LEU A 89 14.92 -3.33 -29.88
N VAL A 90 14.89 -1.99 -29.83
CA VAL A 90 13.62 -1.25 -29.74
C VAL A 90 12.74 -1.51 -30.97
N GLU A 91 13.34 -1.51 -32.16
CA GLU A 91 12.64 -1.83 -33.41
C GLU A 91 12.09 -3.26 -33.40
N ALA A 92 12.86 -4.23 -32.90
CA ALA A 92 12.40 -5.61 -32.78
C ALA A 92 11.24 -5.76 -31.78
N ILE A 93 11.26 -5.04 -30.66
CA ILE A 93 10.15 -5.03 -29.68
C ILE A 93 8.87 -4.48 -30.32
N ASP A 94 8.98 -3.42 -31.13
CA ASP A 94 7.82 -2.82 -31.81
C ASP A 94 7.12 -3.77 -32.79
N GLN A 95 7.86 -4.72 -33.39
CA GLN A 95 7.28 -5.71 -34.30
C GLN A 95 6.43 -6.77 -33.56
N VAL A 96 6.71 -7.01 -32.27
CA VAL A 96 6.07 -8.09 -31.49
C VAL A 96 5.11 -7.60 -30.42
N SER A 97 5.15 -6.30 -30.08
CA SER A 97 4.32 -5.72 -29.04
C SER A 97 3.92 -4.28 -29.37
N ASN A 98 2.65 -3.97 -29.17
CA ASN A 98 2.13 -2.60 -29.19
C ASN A 98 2.34 -1.86 -27.86
N ASN A 99 2.90 -2.52 -26.84
CA ASN A 99 3.15 -1.96 -25.52
C ASN A 99 4.54 -2.37 -25.01
N ARG A 100 5.52 -1.48 -25.23
CA ARG A 100 6.91 -1.67 -24.79
C ARG A 100 7.03 -1.86 -23.28
N SER A 101 6.28 -1.08 -22.49
CA SER A 101 6.36 -1.16 -21.02
C SER A 101 5.90 -2.53 -20.51
N LYS A 102 4.80 -3.06 -21.05
CA LYS A 102 4.32 -4.40 -20.71
C LYS A 102 5.31 -5.48 -21.15
N PHE A 103 5.81 -5.37 -22.38
CA PHE A 103 6.81 -6.32 -22.90
C PHE A 103 8.05 -6.39 -22.00
N LEU A 104 8.61 -5.23 -21.65
CA LEU A 104 9.80 -5.15 -20.79
C LEU A 104 9.51 -5.65 -19.37
N ALA A 105 8.34 -5.33 -18.80
CA ALA A 105 7.94 -5.82 -17.48
C ALA A 105 7.82 -7.35 -17.46
N ASP A 106 7.14 -7.94 -18.44
CA ASP A 106 6.94 -9.40 -18.51
C ASP A 106 8.28 -10.15 -18.62
N VAL A 107 9.21 -9.63 -19.43
CA VAL A 107 10.56 -10.20 -19.56
C VAL A 107 11.35 -10.05 -18.26
N ALA A 108 11.30 -8.88 -17.62
CA ALA A 108 11.98 -8.66 -16.34
C ALA A 108 11.45 -9.59 -15.23
N PHE A 109 10.13 -9.76 -15.14
CA PHE A 109 9.53 -10.69 -14.16
C PHE A 109 9.93 -12.14 -14.39
N ARG A 110 10.09 -12.57 -15.65
CA ARG A 110 10.58 -13.92 -15.95
C ARG A 110 12.03 -14.13 -15.54
N ALA A 111 12.87 -13.10 -15.63
CA ALA A 111 14.29 -13.18 -15.28
C ALA A 111 14.56 -13.07 -13.77
N LEU A 112 13.63 -12.47 -13.00
CA LEU A 112 13.72 -12.31 -11.55
C LEU A 112 13.14 -13.49 -10.75
N ARG A 113 12.51 -14.45 -11.43
CA ARG A 113 12.00 -15.71 -10.85
C ARG A 113 12.98 -16.84 -11.10
#